data_AF-A0A1Y4CZB0-F1
#
_entry.id   AF-A0A1Y4CZB0-F1
#
_cell.length_a   1.000
_cell.length_b   1.000
_cell.length_c   1.000
_cell.angle_alpha   90.00
_cell.angle_beta   90.00
_cell.angle_gamma   90.00
#
_symmetry.space_group_name_H-M   'P 1'
#
loop_
_entity.id
_entity.type
_entity.pdbx_description
1 polymer ?
#
loop_
_entity_poly.entity_id
_entity_poly.type
_entity_poly.pdbx_seq_one_letter_code
_entity_poly.pdbx_strand_id
1 'polypeptide(L)'
;MKKLILALFVLHAFCATAWAMELKWDRYYVYCTASGRPEVGNGNQVSNYLRSFGNNPSVDLITYPGFKDKAKADAYARSLRGRCPKK
;
A
#
# COMPACT_ATOMS: atom_id res chain seq x y z
N MET A 1 -14.04 38.76 -36.19
CA MET A 1 -13.12 39.32 -35.18
C MET A 1 -13.08 38.38 -33.99
N LYS A 2 -11.87 37.93 -33.63
CA LYS A 2 -11.53 36.97 -32.57
C LYS A 2 -12.01 37.45 -31.20
N LYS A 3 -12.63 36.56 -30.42
CA LYS A 3 -12.51 36.57 -28.95
C LYS A 3 -11.98 35.20 -28.54
N LEU A 4 -10.66 35.16 -28.37
CA LEU A 4 -9.92 34.05 -27.78
C LEU A 4 -10.38 33.95 -26.33
N ILE A 5 -11.21 32.97 -26.02
CA ILE A 5 -11.48 32.60 -24.64
C ILE A 5 -10.22 31.91 -24.13
N LEU A 6 -9.49 32.66 -23.30
CA LEU A 6 -8.59 32.15 -22.28
C LEU A 6 -9.31 31.01 -21.54
N ALA A 7 -8.95 29.77 -21.85
CA ALA A 7 -9.12 28.68 -20.92
C ALA A 7 -7.71 28.15 -20.68
N LEU A 8 -7.18 28.49 -19.51
CA LEU A 8 -5.95 27.95 -18.97
C LEU A 8 -5.99 26.43 -19.13
N PHE A 9 -5.25 25.93 -20.10
CA PHE A 9 -4.81 24.55 -20.09
C PHE A 9 -3.78 24.44 -18.97
N VAL A 10 -4.28 24.27 -17.75
CA VAL A 10 -3.56 23.73 -16.59
C VAL A 10 -3.26 22.27 -16.95
N LEU A 11 -2.28 22.11 -17.83
CA LEU A 11 -1.91 20.86 -18.44
C LEU A 11 -0.77 20.28 -17.59
N HIS A 12 -1.12 19.23 -16.84
CA HIS A 12 -0.24 18.23 -16.26
C HIS A 12 0.83 18.68 -15.26
N ALA A 13 0.41 18.90 -14.02
CA ALA A 13 1.18 18.41 -12.88
C ALA A 13 0.29 18.32 -11.65
N PHE A 14 -0.82 17.57 -11.74
CA PHE A 14 -1.21 16.84 -10.54
C PHE A 14 -0.07 15.86 -10.30
N CYS A 15 0.88 16.32 -9.48
CA CYS A 15 1.75 15.47 -8.71
C CYS A 15 0.80 14.58 -7.92
N ALA A 16 0.38 13.48 -8.55
CA ALA A 16 -0.04 12.29 -7.86
C ALA A 16 1.22 11.89 -7.09
N THR A 17 1.37 12.48 -5.91
CA THR A 17 2.15 11.89 -4.85
C THR A 17 1.48 10.56 -4.58
N ALA A 18 1.84 9.57 -5.41
CA ALA A 18 1.71 8.19 -5.04
C ALA A 18 2.54 8.12 -3.75
N TRP A 19 1.84 8.14 -2.63
CA TRP A 19 2.40 7.90 -1.32
C TRP A 19 2.94 6.48 -1.35
N ALA A 20 4.12 6.31 -1.96
CA ALA A 20 4.95 5.15 -1.73
C ALA A 20 5.42 5.32 -0.30
N MET A 21 4.57 4.94 0.65
CA MET A 21 4.91 4.89 2.05
C MET A 21 6.10 3.93 2.15
N GLU A 22 7.28 4.51 2.36
CA GLU A 22 8.53 3.76 2.37
C GLU A 22 8.58 3.00 3.69
N LEU A 23 8.28 1.71 3.63
CA LEU A 23 8.25 0.86 4.80
C LEU A 23 9.69 0.60 5.25
N LYS A 24 9.88 0.57 6.57
CA LYS A 24 11.21 0.37 7.14
C LYS A 24 11.74 -1.02 6.80
N TRP A 25 12.94 -1.09 6.24
CA TRP A 25 13.55 -2.34 5.80
C TRP A 25 13.85 -3.31 6.96
N ASP A 26 14.06 -2.80 8.18
CA ASP A 26 14.31 -3.57 9.41
C ASP A 26 13.04 -4.11 10.08
N ARG A 27 11.88 -3.99 9.40
CA ARG A 27 10.57 -4.36 9.94
C ARG A 27 9.85 -5.36 9.05
N TYR A 28 8.98 -6.12 9.70
CA TYR A 28 8.04 -7.05 9.09
C TYR A 28 6.63 -6.49 9.19
N TYR A 29 5.89 -6.63 8.10
CA TYR A 29 4.56 -6.06 7.94
C TYR A 29 3.59 -7.15 7.56
N VAL A 30 2.37 -7.07 8.10
CA VAL A 30 1.25 -7.86 7.62
C VAL A 30 0.48 -7.01 6.62
N TYR A 31 0.24 -7.57 5.45
CA TYR A 31 -0.45 -6.90 4.34
C TYR A 31 -1.46 -7.85 3.71
N CYS A 32 -2.44 -7.26 3.04
CA CYS A 32 -3.43 -7.98 2.26
C CYS A 32 -2.96 -8.13 0.83
N THR A 33 -3.01 -9.37 0.34
CA THR A 33 -2.79 -9.67 -1.06
C THR A 33 -4.01 -9.37 -1.90
N ALA A 34 -3.85 -9.33 -3.22
CA ALA A 34 -4.96 -9.20 -4.16
C ALA A 34 -6.02 -10.32 -4.03
N SER A 35 -5.66 -11.46 -3.41
CA SER A 35 -6.59 -12.57 -3.11
C SER A 35 -7.40 -12.36 -1.82
N GLY A 36 -7.19 -11.27 -1.10
CA GLY A 36 -7.84 -10.99 0.19
C GLY A 36 -7.28 -11.82 1.37
N ARG A 37 -6.12 -12.45 1.18
CA ARG A 37 -5.40 -13.21 2.21
C ARG A 37 -4.33 -12.33 2.87
N PRO A 38 -4.21 -12.36 4.21
CA PRO A 38 -3.14 -11.69 4.92
C PRO A 38 -1.82 -12.48 4.77
N GLU A 39 -0.75 -11.78 4.44
CA GLU A 39 0.61 -12.32 4.33
C GLU A 39 1.61 -11.45 5.10
N VAL A 40 2.81 -11.99 5.31
CA VAL A 40 3.90 -11.31 6.01
C VAL A 40 5.07 -11.12 5.07
N GLY A 41 5.58 -9.89 4.99
CA GLY A 41 6.79 -9.55 4.24
C GLY A 41 7.65 -8.53 4.98
N ASN A 42 8.92 -8.44 4.61
CA ASN A 42 9.77 -7.33 5.07
C ASN A 42 9.39 -6.02 4.35
N GLY A 43 9.88 -4.88 4.85
CA GLY A 43 9.56 -3.57 4.28
C GLY A 43 9.74 -3.47 2.76
N ASN A 44 10.85 -3.97 2.23
CA ASN A 44 11.12 -3.92 0.79
C ASN A 44 10.14 -4.78 -0.03
N GLN A 45 9.86 -6.00 0.42
CA GLN A 45 8.89 -6.90 -0.23
C GLN A 45 7.50 -6.27 -0.27
N VAL A 46 7.04 -5.74 0.86
CA VAL A 46 5.70 -5.16 0.98
C VAL A 46 5.60 -3.86 0.20
N SER A 47 6.60 -2.98 0.27
CA SER A 47 6.60 -1.75 -0.54
C SER A 47 6.58 -2.04 -2.04
N ASN A 48 7.34 -3.04 -2.52
CA ASN A 48 7.29 -3.45 -3.92
C ASN A 48 5.93 -4.02 -4.31
N TYR A 49 5.35 -4.87 -3.45
CA TYR A 49 4.02 -5.43 -3.70
C TYR A 49 2.93 -4.35 -3.76
N LEU A 50 2.92 -3.42 -2.80
CA LEU A 50 1.98 -2.29 -2.77
C LEU A 50 2.16 -1.36 -3.98
N ARG A 51 3.39 -1.17 -4.46
CA ARG A 51 3.64 -0.40 -5.69
C ARG A 51 3.05 -1.07 -6.93
N SER A 52 3.14 -2.40 -7.02
CA SER A 52 2.62 -3.15 -8.17
C SER A 52 1.10 -3.36 -8.11
N PHE A 53 0.51 -3.50 -6.92
CA PHE A 53 -0.88 -3.93 -6.76
C PHE A 53 -1.76 -3.00 -5.91
N GLY A 54 -1.25 -1.86 -5.43
CA GLY A 54 -1.96 -0.97 -4.50
C GLY A 54 -3.25 -0.34 -5.05
N ASN A 55 -3.44 -0.33 -6.37
CA ASN A 55 -4.71 0.07 -6.99
C ASN A 55 -5.82 -0.98 -6.82
N ASN A 56 -5.50 -2.20 -6.39
CA ASN A 56 -6.49 -3.22 -6.10
C ASN A 56 -7.12 -2.95 -4.72
N PRO A 57 -8.46 -2.85 -4.62
CA PRO A 57 -9.13 -2.53 -3.37
C PRO A 57 -8.90 -3.56 -2.26
N SER A 58 -8.61 -4.81 -2.61
CA SER A 58 -8.29 -5.88 -1.67
C SER A 58 -6.86 -5.81 -1.11
N VAL A 59 -5.97 -5.05 -1.76
CA VAL A 59 -4.58 -4.89 -1.31
C VAL A 59 -4.51 -3.75 -0.30
N ASP A 60 -3.89 -4.02 0.85
CA ASP A 60 -3.71 -3.02 1.91
C ASP A 60 -2.58 -3.38 2.87
N LEU A 61 -2.05 -2.38 3.57
CA LEU A 61 -1.16 -2.58 4.69
C LEU A 61 -1.98 -2.70 5.98
N ILE A 62 -1.90 -3.84 6.67
CA ILE A 62 -2.67 -4.07 7.90
C ILE A 62 -1.97 -3.47 9.12
N THR A 63 -0.63 -3.55 9.16
CA THR A 63 0.13 -3.17 10.37
C THR A 63 1.09 -2.03 10.09
N TYR A 64 0.98 -0.93 10.84
CA TYR A 64 1.95 0.17 10.87
C TYR A 64 2.18 0.58 12.34
N PRO A 65 3.42 0.75 12.83
CA PRO A 65 4.69 0.87 12.11
C PRO A 65 5.41 -0.46 11.76
N GLY A 66 4.74 -1.61 11.90
CA GLY A 66 5.32 -2.94 11.64
C GLY A 66 6.09 -3.54 12.84
N PHE A 67 6.38 -4.83 12.76
CA PHE A 67 7.02 -5.63 13.81
C PHE A 67 8.53 -5.68 13.62
N LYS A 68 9.29 -5.68 14.73
CA LYS A 68 10.75 -5.98 14.69
C LYS A 68 11.05 -7.46 14.48
N ASP A 69 10.11 -8.32 14.87
CA ASP A 69 10.26 -9.76 14.88
C ASP A 69 9.24 -10.39 13.92
N LYS A 70 9.74 -11.17 12.96
CA LYS A 70 8.91 -11.88 11.99
C LYS A 70 7.93 -12.84 12.66
N ALA A 71 8.32 -13.51 13.74
CA ALA A 71 7.46 -14.47 14.42
C ALA A 71 6.20 -13.79 15.01
N LYS A 72 6.33 -12.55 15.49
CA LYS A 72 5.20 -11.76 15.96
C LYS A 72 4.28 -11.33 14.83
N ALA A 73 4.84 -10.93 13.68
CA ALA A 73 4.06 -10.63 12.49
C ALA A 73 3.31 -11.87 11.98
N ASP A 74 3.97 -13.03 11.93
CA ASP A 74 3.36 -14.31 11.54
C ASP A 74 2.24 -14.74 12.50
N ALA A 75 2.44 -14.57 13.81
CA ALA A 75 1.42 -14.86 14.82
C ALA A 75 0.20 -13.95 14.64
N TYR A 76 0.43 -12.66 14.37
CA TYR A 76 -0.65 -11.72 14.08
C TYR A 76 -1.38 -12.10 12.78
N ALA A 77 -0.68 -12.38 11.69
CA ALA A 77 -1.29 -12.81 10.42
C ALA A 77 -2.16 -14.08 10.61
N ARG A 78 -1.70 -15.04 11.42
CA ARG A 78 -2.48 -16.24 11.78
C ARG A 78 -3.74 -15.90 12.59
N SER A 79 -3.68 -14.92 13.49
CA SER A 79 -4.86 -14.47 14.26
C SER A 79 -5.98 -13.91 13.40
N LEU A 80 -5.68 -13.45 12.18
CA LEU A 80 -6.66 -12.98 11.19
C LEU A 80 -7.42 -14.12 10.51
N ARG A 81 -7.12 -15.39 10.85
CA ARG A 81 -7.80 -16.59 10.36
C ARG A 81 -7.90 -16.64 8.83
N GLY A 82 -6.84 -16.16 8.17
CA GLY A 82 -6.70 -16.15 6.72
C GLY A 82 -7.64 -15.18 6.00
N ARG A 83 -8.21 -14.19 6.69
CA ARG A 83 -9.02 -13.13 6.05
C ARG A 83 -8.46 -11.76 6.39
N CYS A 84 -8.40 -10.90 5.39
CA CYS A 84 -8.08 -9.51 5.58
C CYS A 84 -9.14 -8.78 6.41
N PRO A 85 -8.74 -7.86 7.32
CA PRO A 85 -9.65 -6.89 7.90
C PRO A 85 -10.34 -6.08 6.80
N LYS A 86 -11.56 -5.62 7.07
CA LYS A 86 -12.19 -4.64 6.18
C LYS A 86 -11.48 -3.30 6.35
N LYS A 87 -11.25 -2.62 5.22
CA LYS A 87 -10.81 -1.22 5.18
C LYS A 87 -11.83 -0.32 5.86
#